data_AF-A0A430F599-F1
#
_entry.id   AF-A0A430F599-F1
#
_cell.length_a   1.000
_cell.length_b   1.000
_cell.length_c   1.000
_cell.angle_alpha   90.00
_cell.angle_beta   90.00
_cell.angle_gamma   90.00
#
_symmetry.space_group_name_H-M   'P 1'
#
loop_
_entity.id
_entity.type
_entity.pdbx_description
1 polymer ?
#
loop_
_entity_poly.entity_id
_entity_poly.type
_entity_poly.pdbx_seq_one_letter_code
_entity_poly.pdbx_strand_id
1 'polypeptide(L)'
;MADNQNDDPEQDGTGTGAQPDPAASEPQEPQNPWGDDFDADKAWKLVQHLREENKDLKDKNRAYEDEKLSEREKADRDLAETKAELDRLRLAKTLAEIRAKHPSLSEEDMEFLGSGSPEELEAKAAKLAARLKPAAPDGPEHLNPLRRQPTGGIDPTGNGRPRDFIREALRAAQH
;
A
#
# COMPACT_ATOMS: atom_id res chain seq x y z
N MET A 1 -27.29 -26.04 -10.13
CA MET A 1 -28.08 -27.27 -10.36
C MET A 1 -29.13 -26.91 -11.40
N ALA A 2 -28.92 -27.36 -12.64
CA ALA A 2 -29.91 -27.30 -13.70
C ALA A 2 -29.89 -28.70 -14.32
N ASP A 3 -30.86 -29.51 -13.92
CA ASP A 3 -31.11 -30.84 -14.47
C ASP A 3 -31.68 -30.65 -15.88
N ASN A 4 -30.99 -31.19 -16.88
CA ASN A 4 -31.54 -31.34 -18.22
C ASN A 4 -31.60 -32.83 -18.54
N GLN A 5 -32.71 -33.44 -18.14
CA GLN A 5 -33.12 -34.79 -18.52
C GLN A 5 -33.37 -34.80 -20.04
N ASN A 6 -32.58 -35.59 -20.78
CA ASN A 6 -32.94 -36.01 -22.12
C ASN A 6 -33.57 -37.39 -22.02
N ASP A 7 -34.86 -37.43 -22.33
CA ASP A 7 -35.67 -38.63 -22.51
C ASP A 7 -35.15 -39.49 -23.67
N ASP A 8 -34.90 -40.77 -23.37
CA ASP A 8 -34.74 -41.87 -24.32
C ASP A 8 -36.12 -42.28 -24.84
N PRO A 9 -36.37 -42.39 -26.16
CA PRO A 9 -37.54 -43.10 -26.64
C PRO A 9 -37.24 -44.60 -26.78
N GLU A 10 -37.70 -45.38 -25.81
CA GLU A 10 -38.06 -46.79 -26.03
C GLU A 10 -39.25 -46.85 -27.01
N GLN A 11 -39.11 -47.56 -28.13
CA GLN A 11 -40.26 -48.11 -28.85
C GLN A 11 -40.00 -49.54 -29.34
N ASP A 12 -40.58 -50.45 -28.57
CA ASP A 12 -41.27 -51.69 -28.90
C ASP A 12 -41.01 -52.42 -30.23
N GLY A 13 -40.72 -53.71 -30.06
CA GLY A 13 -40.74 -54.70 -31.11
C GLY A 13 -42.15 -55.11 -31.53
N THR A 14 -42.33 -55.27 -32.82
CA THR A 14 -43.26 -56.25 -33.39
C THR A 14 -42.57 -56.94 -34.55
N GLY A 15 -42.36 -58.25 -34.40
CA GLY A 15 -41.89 -59.11 -35.47
C GLY A 15 -42.97 -59.27 -36.56
N THR A 16 -42.53 -59.32 -37.80
CA THR A 16 -43.24 -60.04 -38.86
C THR A 16 -42.19 -60.54 -39.83
N GLY A 17 -42.05 -61.87 -39.90
CA GLY A 17 -41.13 -62.52 -40.81
C GLY A 17 -41.57 -62.36 -42.26
N ALA A 18 -40.62 -62.06 -43.12
CA ALA A 18 -40.68 -62.36 -44.55
C ALA A 18 -39.24 -62.56 -45.03
N GLN A 19 -38.86 -63.83 -45.17
CA GLN A 19 -37.64 -64.27 -45.82
C GLN A 19 -37.85 -64.20 -47.34
N PRO A 20 -36.95 -63.57 -48.12
CA PRO A 20 -36.73 -63.97 -49.50
C PRO A 20 -35.42 -64.75 -49.62
N ASP A 21 -35.47 -65.80 -50.44
CA ASP A 21 -34.37 -66.71 -50.79
C ASP A 21 -33.10 -66.00 -51.32
N PRO A 22 -31.90 -66.62 -51.20
CA PRO A 22 -30.65 -65.98 -51.58
C PRO A 22 -30.46 -66.04 -53.11
N ALA A 23 -30.81 -64.97 -53.80
CA ALA A 23 -30.29 -64.72 -55.13
C ALA A 23 -28.84 -64.24 -55.01
N ALA A 24 -27.93 -64.93 -55.70
CA ALA A 24 -26.49 -64.69 -55.71
C ALA A 24 -26.14 -63.19 -55.82
N SER A 25 -25.53 -62.65 -54.77
CA SER A 25 -24.99 -61.29 -54.78
C SER A 25 -23.60 -61.31 -55.40
N GLU A 26 -23.46 -60.66 -56.55
CA GLU A 26 -22.15 -60.25 -57.07
C GLU A 26 -21.44 -59.35 -56.05
N PRO A 27 -20.10 -59.30 -56.01
CA PRO A 27 -19.38 -58.45 -55.06
C PRO A 27 -19.67 -56.99 -55.38
N GLN A 28 -20.49 -56.35 -54.54
CA GLN A 28 -20.70 -54.91 -54.57
C GLN A 28 -19.38 -54.26 -54.14
N GLU A 29 -18.76 -53.48 -55.03
CA GLU A 29 -17.59 -52.68 -54.69
C GLU A 29 -17.90 -51.83 -53.45
N PRO A 30 -16.98 -51.72 -52.47
CA PRO A 30 -17.24 -50.97 -51.25
C PRO A 30 -17.49 -49.51 -51.63
N GLN A 31 -18.74 -49.05 -51.45
CA GLN A 31 -19.10 -47.65 -51.61
C GLN A 31 -18.22 -46.80 -50.67
N ASN A 32 -17.44 -45.90 -51.27
CA ASN A 32 -16.57 -45.00 -50.54
C ASN A 32 -17.45 -44.13 -49.59
N PRO A 33 -17.22 -44.16 -48.26
CA PRO A 33 -18.12 -43.51 -47.29
C PRO A 33 -18.15 -41.98 -47.40
N TRP A 34 -17.28 -41.39 -48.23
CA TRP A 34 -17.20 -39.95 -48.48
C TRP A 34 -17.78 -39.53 -49.84
N GLY A 35 -18.32 -40.47 -50.62
CA GLY A 35 -18.81 -40.23 -51.99
C GLY A 35 -17.69 -40.04 -53.02
N ASP A 36 -18.06 -40.03 -54.30
CA ASP A 36 -17.12 -39.86 -55.42
C ASP A 36 -16.60 -38.42 -55.57
N ASP A 37 -17.23 -37.45 -54.88
CA ASP A 37 -16.89 -36.03 -54.90
C ASP A 37 -15.76 -35.65 -53.92
N PHE A 38 -15.27 -36.59 -53.11
CA PHE A 38 -14.22 -36.32 -52.13
C PHE A 38 -12.85 -36.16 -52.79
N ASP A 39 -12.32 -34.92 -52.75
CA ASP A 39 -10.99 -34.59 -53.24
C ASP A 39 -10.00 -34.47 -52.07
N ALA A 40 -9.19 -35.52 -51.89
CA ALA A 40 -8.21 -35.61 -50.80
C ALA A 40 -7.15 -34.49 -50.86
N ASP A 41 -6.75 -34.05 -52.05
CA ASP A 41 -5.74 -33.01 -52.22
C ASP A 41 -6.31 -31.63 -51.84
N LYS A 42 -7.57 -31.36 -52.18
CA LYS A 42 -8.25 -30.12 -51.72
C LYS A 42 -8.46 -30.12 -50.21
N ALA A 43 -8.89 -31.24 -49.64
CA ALA A 43 -9.06 -31.36 -48.19
C ALA A 43 -7.72 -31.18 -47.45
N TRP A 44 -6.64 -31.75 -47.97
CA TRP A 44 -5.31 -31.60 -47.38
C TRP A 44 -4.81 -30.15 -47.43
N LYS A 45 -4.96 -29.47 -48.57
CA LYS A 45 -4.61 -28.03 -48.69
C LYS A 45 -5.41 -27.16 -47.72
N LEU A 46 -6.70 -27.44 -47.55
CA LEU A 46 -7.54 -26.75 -46.57
C LEU A 46 -7.03 -26.98 -45.15
N VAL A 47 -6.68 -28.22 -44.79
CA VAL A 47 -6.12 -28.54 -43.47
C VAL A 47 -4.78 -27.84 -43.24
N GLN A 48 -3.93 -27.71 -44.27
CA GLN A 48 -2.68 -26.95 -44.18
C GLN A 48 -2.94 -25.46 -43.92
N HIS A 49 -3.80 -24.82 -44.70
CA HIS A 49 -4.18 -23.42 -44.48
C HIS A 49 -4.77 -23.21 -43.09
N LEU A 50 -5.71 -24.06 -42.65
CA LEU A 50 -6.30 -23.94 -41.32
C LEU A 50 -5.28 -24.12 -40.19
N ARG A 51 -4.25 -24.96 -40.39
CA ARG A 51 -3.15 -25.10 -39.43
C ARG A 51 -2.27 -23.85 -39.37
N GLU A 52 -1.97 -23.26 -40.52
CA GLU A 52 -1.22 -22.00 -40.62
C GLU A 52 -2.00 -20.86 -39.97
N GLU A 53 -3.27 -20.69 -40.31
CA GLU A 53 -4.16 -19.70 -39.69
C GLU A 53 -4.27 -19.88 -38.18
N ASN A 54 -4.40 -21.12 -37.69
CA ASN A 54 -4.47 -21.39 -36.25
C ASN A 54 -3.16 -21.05 -35.54
N LYS A 55 -2.02 -21.30 -36.18
CA LYS A 55 -0.70 -20.90 -35.67
C LYS A 55 -0.58 -19.39 -35.60
N ASP A 56 -0.92 -18.69 -36.67
CA ASP A 56 -0.90 -17.23 -36.74
C ASP A 56 -1.81 -16.58 -35.68
N LEU A 57 -3.00 -17.15 -35.47
CA LEU A 57 -3.93 -16.68 -34.44
C LEU A 57 -3.37 -16.88 -33.03
N LYS A 58 -2.69 -18.00 -32.76
CA LYS A 58 -2.02 -18.23 -31.46
C LYS A 58 -0.89 -17.24 -31.23
N ASP A 59 -0.07 -16.99 -32.24
CA ASP A 59 1.05 -16.04 -32.15
C ASP A 59 0.54 -14.61 -31.92
N LYS A 60 -0.53 -14.19 -32.60
CA LYS A 60 -1.20 -12.91 -32.36
C LYS A 60 -1.78 -12.82 -30.96
N ASN A 61 -2.47 -13.87 -30.49
CA ASN A 61 -3.07 -13.87 -29.16
C ASN A 61 -2.00 -13.72 -28.07
N ARG A 62 -0.89 -14.45 -28.21
CA ARG A 62 0.27 -14.29 -27.32
C ARG A 62 0.84 -12.88 -27.33
N ALA A 63 1.02 -12.28 -28.50
CA ALA A 63 1.51 -10.90 -28.61
C ALA A 63 0.56 -9.89 -27.95
N TYR A 64 -0.76 -10.06 -28.10
CA TYR A 64 -1.76 -9.23 -27.44
C TYR A 64 -1.75 -9.38 -25.92
N GLU A 65 -1.58 -10.61 -25.41
CA GLU A 65 -1.47 -10.85 -23.97
C GLU A 65 -0.20 -10.21 -23.38
N ASP A 66 0.94 -10.33 -24.08
CA ASP A 66 2.20 -9.71 -23.69
C ASP A 66 2.11 -8.17 -23.70
N GLU A 67 1.50 -7.60 -24.74
CA GLU A 67 1.27 -6.14 -24.84
C GLU A 67 0.34 -5.65 -23.74
N LYS A 68 -0.76 -6.36 -23.49
CA LYS A 68 -1.70 -6.02 -22.41
C LYS A 68 -1.06 -6.14 -21.03
N LEU A 69 -0.19 -7.12 -20.82
CA LEU A 69 0.56 -7.25 -19.57
C LEU A 69 1.50 -6.05 -19.39
N SER A 70 2.23 -5.68 -20.45
CA SER A 70 3.11 -4.50 -20.48
C SER A 70 2.36 -3.18 -20.23
N GLU A 71 1.19 -2.99 -20.84
CA GLU A 71 0.35 -1.82 -20.61
C GLU A 71 -0.19 -1.77 -19.19
N ARG A 72 -0.64 -2.90 -18.65
CA ARG A 72 -1.14 -2.98 -17.27
C ARG A 72 -0.03 -2.68 -16.25
N GLU A 73 1.17 -3.23 -16.44
CA GLU A 73 2.31 -2.95 -15.59
C GLU A 73 2.73 -1.47 -15.63
N LYS A 74 2.67 -0.83 -16.82
CA LYS A 74 2.89 0.61 -16.94
C LYS A 74 1.81 1.39 -16.20
N ALA A 75 0.54 1.05 -16.40
CA ALA A 75 -0.58 1.72 -15.72
C ALA A 75 -0.47 1.58 -14.20
N ASP A 76 -0.10 0.40 -13.68
CA ASP A 76 0.08 0.17 -12.25
C ASP A 76 1.26 0.99 -11.68
N ARG A 77 2.35 1.13 -12.44
CA ARG A 77 3.48 2.01 -12.08
C ARG A 77 3.06 3.47 -12.01
N ASP A 78 2.39 3.97 -13.04
CA ASP A 78 1.93 5.36 -13.11
C ASP A 78 0.92 5.66 -11.99
N LEU A 79 0.05 4.69 -11.68
CA LEU A 79 -0.90 4.77 -10.57
C LEU A 79 -0.16 4.82 -9.22
N ALA A 80 0.88 4.00 -9.03
CA ALA A 80 1.70 4.05 -7.82
C ALA A 80 2.45 5.38 -7.67
N GLU A 81 3.00 5.93 -8.76
CA GLU A 81 3.69 7.22 -8.77
C GLU A 81 2.74 8.39 -8.45
N THR A 82 1.57 8.42 -9.09
CA THR A 82 0.56 9.46 -8.82
C THR A 82 0.01 9.38 -7.40
N LYS A 83 -0.18 8.18 -6.85
CA LYS A 83 -0.53 8.00 -5.43
C LYS A 83 0.55 8.54 -4.49
N ALA A 84 1.81 8.21 -4.76
CA ALA A 84 2.92 8.70 -3.95
C ALA A 84 3.01 10.24 -3.97
N GLU A 85 2.80 10.85 -5.14
CA GLU A 85 2.81 12.31 -5.27
C GLU A 85 1.63 12.97 -4.55
N LEU A 86 0.43 12.38 -4.66
CA LEU A 86 -0.75 12.83 -3.94
C LEU A 86 -0.55 12.78 -2.42
N ASP A 87 0.06 11.71 -1.91
CA ASP A 87 0.32 11.56 -0.47
C ASP A 87 1.40 12.56 0.01
N ARG A 88 2.42 12.86 -0.80
CA ARG A 88 3.37 13.95 -0.52
C ARG A 88 2.68 15.31 -0.44
N LEU A 89 1.82 15.62 -1.40
CA LEU A 89 1.07 16.89 -1.41
C LEU A 89 0.13 17.01 -0.22
N ARG A 90 -0.53 15.91 0.17
CA ARG A 90 -1.37 15.87 1.38
C ARG A 90 -0.55 16.14 2.64
N LEU A 91 0.59 15.49 2.79
CA LEU A 91 1.49 15.72 3.92
C LEU A 91 1.98 17.17 3.96
N ALA A 92 2.45 17.70 2.83
CA ALA A 92 2.89 19.09 2.73
C ALA A 92 1.77 20.09 3.12
N LYS A 93 0.54 19.83 2.68
CA LYS A 93 -0.64 20.61 3.08
C LYS A 93 -0.86 20.56 4.58
N THR A 94 -0.85 19.38 5.19
CA THR A 94 -1.05 19.23 6.65
C THR A 94 0.04 19.93 7.45
N LEU A 95 1.30 19.82 7.04
CA LEU A 95 2.40 20.52 7.70
C LEU A 95 2.27 22.04 7.56
N ALA A 96 1.83 22.54 6.41
CA ALA A 96 1.55 23.97 6.23
C ALA A 96 0.40 24.45 7.15
N GLU A 97 -0.67 23.67 7.28
CA GLU A 97 -1.78 23.97 8.21
C GLU A 97 -1.32 23.96 9.67
N ILE A 98 -0.47 23.01 10.07
CA ILE A 98 0.13 22.96 11.40
C ILE A 98 1.01 24.18 11.65
N ARG A 99 1.85 24.59 10.69
CA ARG A 99 2.70 25.78 10.80
C ARG A 99 1.86 27.05 10.99
N ALA A 100 0.71 27.13 10.33
CA ALA A 100 -0.22 28.24 10.52
C ALA A 100 -0.91 28.22 11.89
N LYS A 101 -1.28 27.04 12.41
CA LYS A 101 -1.93 26.88 13.73
C LYS A 101 -0.94 27.10 14.90
N HIS A 102 0.32 26.72 14.73
CA HIS A 102 1.35 26.75 15.77
C HIS A 102 2.60 27.53 15.33
N PRO A 103 2.53 28.88 15.26
CA PRO A 103 3.66 29.71 14.85
C PRO A 103 4.84 29.71 15.84
N SER A 104 4.67 29.13 17.03
CA SER A 104 5.73 28.94 18.02
C SER A 104 6.67 27.78 17.71
N LEU A 105 6.33 26.92 16.76
CA LEU A 105 7.16 25.78 16.35
C LEU A 105 8.23 26.24 15.36
N SER A 106 9.48 25.87 15.60
CA SER A 106 10.59 26.12 14.68
C SER A 106 10.55 25.15 13.49
N GLU A 107 11.39 25.39 12.47
CA GLU A 107 11.49 24.47 11.32
C GLU A 107 12.03 23.09 11.74
N GLU A 108 12.96 23.05 12.69
CA GLU A 108 13.50 21.82 13.28
C GLU A 108 12.39 21.01 13.99
N ASP A 109 11.46 21.69 14.68
CA ASP A 109 10.33 21.05 15.33
C ASP A 109 9.34 20.45 14.33
N MET A 110 9.18 21.10 13.17
CA MET A 110 8.32 20.62 12.08
C MET A 110 8.92 19.39 11.39
N GLU A 111 10.25 19.34 11.24
CA GLU A 111 10.96 18.16 10.71
C GLU A 111 10.82 16.96 11.67
N PHE A 112 10.81 17.20 12.98
CA PHE A 112 10.60 16.16 13.99
C PHE A 112 9.19 15.52 13.96
N LEU A 113 8.18 16.22 13.43
CA LEU A 113 6.82 15.66 13.29
C LEU A 113 6.79 14.48 12.30
N GLY A 114 7.68 14.49 11.30
CA GLY A 114 7.89 13.41 10.35
C GLY A 114 6.65 13.08 9.51
N SER A 115 6.39 11.78 9.33
CA SER A 115 5.19 11.27 8.65
C SER A 115 4.17 10.72 9.66
N GLY A 116 2.90 10.76 9.26
CA GLY A 116 1.78 10.26 10.07
C GLY A 116 0.45 10.64 9.46
N SER A 117 -0.64 10.21 10.11
CA SER A 117 -1.95 10.72 9.74
C SER A 117 -2.05 12.23 10.05
N PRO A 118 -2.91 12.99 9.35
CA PRO A 118 -3.11 14.41 9.63
C PRO A 118 -3.43 14.68 11.11
N GLU A 119 -4.29 13.85 11.70
CA GLU A 119 -4.70 13.95 13.10
C GLU A 119 -3.54 13.68 14.06
N GLU A 120 -2.69 12.69 13.75
CA GLU A 120 -1.50 12.38 14.55
C GLU A 120 -0.48 13.51 14.50
N LEU A 121 -0.26 14.10 13.32
CA LEU A 121 0.67 15.22 13.14
C LEU A 121 0.19 16.45 13.92
N GLU A 122 -1.11 16.75 13.87
CA GLU A 122 -1.69 17.83 14.67
C GLU A 122 -1.57 17.58 16.18
N ALA A 123 -1.86 16.36 16.65
CA ALA A 123 -1.73 16.02 18.06
C ALA A 123 -0.27 16.10 18.55
N LYS A 124 0.69 15.64 17.74
CA LYS A 124 2.13 15.76 18.04
C LYS A 124 2.56 17.22 18.07
N ALA A 125 2.14 18.02 17.09
CA ALA A 125 2.44 19.44 17.02
C ALA A 125 1.85 20.20 18.22
N ALA A 126 0.61 19.92 18.59
CA ALA A 126 -0.03 20.52 19.76
C ALA A 126 0.70 20.16 21.06
N LYS A 127 1.10 18.89 21.24
CA LYS A 127 1.90 18.46 22.40
C LYS A 127 3.25 19.17 22.46
N LEU A 128 3.92 19.32 21.33
CA LEU A 128 5.23 19.95 21.24
C LEU A 128 5.13 21.47 21.47
N ALA A 129 4.12 22.12 20.87
CA ALA A 129 3.82 23.53 21.11
C ALA A 129 3.46 23.79 22.58
N ALA A 130 2.71 22.89 23.23
CA ALA A 130 2.42 22.99 24.66
C ALA A 130 3.67 22.86 25.53
N ARG A 131 4.65 22.05 25.14
CA ARG A 131 5.94 21.91 25.84
C ARG A 131 6.84 23.13 25.65
N LEU A 132 6.85 23.71 24.45
CA LEU A 132 7.63 24.89 24.13
C LEU A 132 7.02 26.18 24.66
N LYS A 133 5.71 26.20 24.94
CA LYS A 133 5.09 27.30 25.66
C LYS A 133 5.80 27.40 27.02
N PRO A 134 6.58 28.46 27.25
CA PRO A 134 7.34 28.57 28.49
C PRO A 134 6.32 28.51 29.62
N ALA A 135 6.50 27.56 30.54
CA ALA A 135 5.83 27.63 31.82
C ALA A 135 6.11 29.04 32.35
N ALA A 136 5.05 29.79 32.69
CA ALA A 136 5.21 30.98 33.50
C ALA A 136 6.14 30.61 34.67
N PRO A 137 7.14 31.43 35.03
CA PRO A 137 8.10 31.09 36.08
C PRO A 137 7.36 31.03 37.42
N ASP A 138 6.76 29.89 37.72
CA ASP A 138 6.06 29.60 38.96
C ASP A 138 6.87 28.52 39.67
N GLY A 139 8.03 28.94 40.17
CA GLY A 139 8.99 28.10 40.87
C GLY A 139 10.16 28.97 41.35
N PRO A 140 10.53 28.88 42.63
CA PRO A 140 11.43 29.84 43.27
C PRO A 140 12.76 29.84 42.53
N GLU A 141 13.35 31.03 42.34
CA GLU A 141 14.70 31.17 41.82
C GLU A 141 15.56 30.03 42.35
N HIS A 142 16.09 29.21 41.45
CA HIS A 142 17.12 28.25 41.77
C HIS A 142 18.35 29.07 42.21
N LEU A 143 18.32 29.53 43.46
CA LEU A 143 19.39 30.21 44.15
C LEU A 143 20.52 29.21 44.19
N ASN A 144 21.40 29.30 43.19
CA ASN A 144 22.64 28.55 43.16
C ASN A 144 23.28 28.64 44.56
N PRO A 145 23.43 27.54 45.30
CA PRO A 145 23.89 27.58 46.68
C PRO A 145 25.29 28.17 46.80
N LEU A 146 26.07 28.17 45.71
CA LEU A 146 27.39 28.80 45.63
C LEU A 146 27.34 30.33 45.54
N ARG A 147 26.18 30.92 45.23
CA ARG A 147 25.96 32.38 45.23
C ARG A 147 25.24 32.88 46.49
N ARG A 148 24.85 31.99 47.41
CA ARG A 148 24.38 32.42 48.73
C ARG A 148 25.56 33.05 49.46
N GLN A 149 25.47 34.35 49.72
CA GLN A 149 26.34 34.96 50.74
C GLN A 149 25.93 34.34 52.08
N PRO A 150 26.81 33.60 52.76
CA PRO A 150 26.47 33.05 54.06
C PRO A 150 26.26 34.23 55.01
N THR A 151 25.04 34.42 55.50
CA THR A 151 24.79 35.29 56.64
C THR A 151 25.32 34.55 57.86
N GLY A 152 26.54 34.89 58.23
CA GLY A 152 27.24 34.39 59.40
C GLY A 152 26.39 34.53 60.65
N GLY A 153 26.53 33.55 61.55
CA GLY A 153 25.72 33.43 62.75
C GLY A 153 25.68 34.73 63.56
N ILE A 154 24.50 35.01 64.11
CA ILE A 154 24.24 36.14 65.00
C ILE A 154 25.14 36.01 66.24
N ASP A 155 25.95 37.03 66.48
CA ASP A 155 26.70 37.18 67.72
C ASP A 155 25.73 37.31 68.91
N PRO A 156 25.76 36.42 69.91
CA PRO A 156 24.87 36.48 71.07
C PRO A 156 25.16 37.67 72.00
N THR A 157 26.24 38.43 71.77
CA THR A 157 26.64 39.59 72.59
C THR A 157 26.38 40.95 71.93
N GLY A 158 25.97 40.96 70.66
CA GLY A 158 25.73 42.17 69.88
C GLY A 158 24.25 42.55 69.78
N ASN A 159 23.93 43.84 69.83
CA ASN A 159 22.58 44.40 69.67
C ASN A 159 21.97 44.09 68.29
N GLY A 160 21.42 42.88 68.12
CA GLY A 160 20.31 42.52 67.22
C GLY A 160 20.48 42.70 65.72
N ARG A 161 21.65 43.10 65.21
CA ARG A 161 21.88 43.23 63.76
C ARG A 161 22.68 42.03 63.24
N PRO A 162 22.20 41.30 62.21
CA PRO A 162 22.93 40.20 61.62
C PRO A 162 24.22 40.74 61.00
N ARG A 163 25.37 40.38 61.58
CA ARG A 163 26.71 40.71 61.08
C ARG A 163 27.58 39.47 61.09
N ASP A 164 28.31 39.26 60.00
CA ASP A 164 29.26 38.15 59.86
C ASP A 164 30.51 38.40 60.71
N PHE A 165 30.45 38.08 62.01
CA PHE A 165 31.52 38.36 62.97
C PHE A 165 32.89 37.79 62.55
N ILE A 166 32.92 36.60 61.96
CA ILE A 166 34.16 35.95 61.49
C ILE A 166 34.84 36.80 60.41
N ARG A 167 34.06 37.35 59.48
CA ARG A 167 34.58 38.12 58.35
C ARG A 167 35.00 39.53 58.78
N GLU A 168 34.34 40.10 59.77
CA GLU A 168 34.72 41.38 60.39
C GLU A 168 36.00 41.25 61.22
N ALA A 169 36.13 40.20 62.04
CA ALA A 169 37.35 39.91 62.79
C ALA A 169 38.56 39.67 61.86
N LEU A 170 38.35 38.97 60.73
CA LEU A 170 39.39 38.75 59.74
C LEU A 170 39.84 40.05 59.05
N ARG A 171 38.91 40.98 58.78
CA ARG A 171 39.26 42.32 58.25
C ARG A 171 39.93 43.20 59.28
N ALA A 172 39.49 43.15 60.53
CA ALA A 172 40.10 43.91 61.63
C ALA A 172 41.55 43.45 61.91
N ALA A 173 41.88 42.19 61.65
CA ALA A 173 43.23 41.66 61.77
C ALA A 173 44.15 41.96 60.57
N GLN A 174 43.63 42.55 59.49
CA GLN A 174 44.40 42.93 58.29
C GLN A 174 44.82 44.42 58.27
N HIS A 175 44.48 45.17 59.32
CA HIS A 175 44.95 46.53 59.58
C HIS A 175 45.74 46.55 60.90
#